data_AF-A0A3R8VD88-F1
#
_entry.id   AF-A0A3R8VD88-F1
#
_cell.length_a   1.000
_cell.length_b   1.000
_cell.length_c   1.000
_cell.angle_alpha   90.00
_cell.angle_beta   90.00
_cell.angle_gamma   90.00
#
_symmetry.space_group_name_H-M   'P 1'
#
loop_
_entity.id
_entity.type
_entity.pdbx_description
1 polymer ?
#
loop_
_entity_poly.entity_id
_entity_poly.type
_entity_poly.pdbx_seq_one_letter_code
_entity_poly.pdbx_strand_id
1 'polypeptide(L)'
;MGALRFNIHQTVSAADEAALARLAADVSKSYFRADIPVAVRWGIPSASEADEPRLDVGNLSPTLQKSLEAAIYSFHRGEYENARVLLLPFVELKHLEASKLYVKTLQKLRSPDWDVVAKRINRVSTDSLFVPAGSTEVRDGEKVILVHQGLSASLGHSAPSCVVRYVVNHEFLHIHLQTDAEDPHPPLFRRFDKCFPQRTRSIKWLQAHGFTTIDDDPL
;
A
#
# COMPACT_ATOMS: atom_id res chain seq x y z
N MET A 1 -7.04 24.99 1.20
CA MET A 1 -7.69 24.14 0.18
C MET A 1 -7.70 22.73 0.74
N GLY A 2 -8.87 22.15 0.99
CA GLY A 2 -8.97 20.80 1.55
C GLY A 2 -8.49 19.77 0.52
N ALA A 3 -7.69 18.80 0.95
CA ALA A 3 -7.30 17.67 0.10
C ALA A 3 -8.56 16.98 -0.44
N LEU A 4 -8.62 16.78 -1.75
CA LEU A 4 -9.67 15.97 -2.39
C LEU A 4 -9.67 14.60 -1.71
N ARG A 5 -10.77 14.28 -1.00
CA ARG A 5 -10.95 12.96 -0.39
C ARG A 5 -11.12 11.95 -1.50
N PHE A 6 -10.10 11.11 -1.66
CA PHE A 6 -10.00 10.08 -2.68
C PHE A 6 -11.10 9.01 -2.48
N ASN A 7 -11.96 8.80 -3.49
CA ASN A 7 -12.98 7.74 -3.46
C ASN A 7 -12.49 6.53 -4.25
N ILE A 8 -12.16 5.45 -3.54
CA ILE A 8 -11.58 4.23 -4.13
C ILE A 8 -12.53 3.46 -5.07
N HIS A 9 -13.81 3.83 -5.11
CA HIS A 9 -14.80 3.27 -6.05
C HIS A 9 -14.79 3.96 -7.41
N GLN A 10 -14.08 5.09 -7.53
CA GLN A 10 -13.89 5.74 -8.80
C GLN A 10 -12.79 5.01 -9.56
N THR A 11 -13.05 4.76 -10.84
CA THR A 11 -12.07 4.20 -11.75
C THR A 11 -11.26 5.33 -12.34
N VAL A 12 -9.94 5.15 -12.43
CA VAL A 12 -9.07 6.02 -13.21
C VAL A 12 -9.59 6.14 -14.64
N SER A 13 -9.45 7.33 -15.23
CA SER A 13 -9.90 7.54 -16.59
C SER A 13 -9.16 6.63 -17.58
N ALA A 14 -9.80 6.28 -18.70
CA ALA A 14 -9.15 5.52 -19.77
C ALA A 14 -7.90 6.23 -20.34
N ALA A 15 -7.86 7.57 -20.23
CA ALA A 15 -6.70 8.36 -20.62
C ALA A 15 -5.50 8.13 -19.68
N ASP A 16 -5.74 8.07 -18.37
CA ASP A 16 -4.71 7.77 -17.36
C ASP A 16 -4.24 6.32 -17.45
N GLU A 17 -5.14 5.37 -17.73
CA GLU A 17 -4.79 3.97 -18.02
C GLU A 17 -3.84 3.87 -19.23
N ALA A 18 -4.21 4.51 -20.34
CA ALA A 18 -3.37 4.53 -21.54
C ALA A 18 -2.04 5.26 -21.32
N ALA A 19 -2.03 6.31 -20.50
CA ALA A 19 -0.82 7.03 -20.14
C ALA A 19 0.13 6.16 -19.30
N LEU A 20 -0.39 5.43 -18.30
CA LEU A 20 0.39 4.52 -17.49
C LEU A 20 1.02 3.40 -18.33
N ALA A 21 0.24 2.78 -19.23
CA ALA A 21 0.74 1.75 -20.13
C ALA A 21 1.89 2.26 -21.03
N ARG A 22 1.76 3.48 -21.58
CA ARG A 22 2.84 4.10 -22.37
C ARG A 22 4.08 4.38 -21.53
N LEU A 23 3.91 4.94 -20.34
CA LEU A 23 5.02 5.23 -19.43
C LEU A 23 5.76 3.95 -19.02
N ALA A 24 5.04 2.87 -18.75
CA ALA A 24 5.63 1.58 -18.43
C ALA A 24 6.46 1.03 -19.59
N ALA A 25 5.93 1.05 -20.82
CA ALA A 25 6.67 0.64 -22.00
C ALA A 25 7.93 1.47 -22.22
N ASP A 26 7.85 2.80 -22.02
CA ASP A 26 8.99 3.71 -22.15
C ASP A 26 10.08 3.43 -21.09
N VAL A 27 9.68 3.17 -19.85
CA VAL A 27 10.61 2.82 -18.77
C VAL A 27 11.30 1.48 -19.06
N SER A 28 10.54 0.47 -19.49
CA SER A 28 11.07 -0.85 -19.87
C SER A 28 12.17 -0.72 -20.92
N LYS A 29 11.89 0.03 -22.00
CA LYS A 29 12.84 0.25 -23.10
C LYS A 29 14.04 1.09 -22.70
N SER A 30 13.82 2.17 -21.94
CA SER A 30 14.87 3.15 -21.63
C SER A 30 15.88 2.63 -20.61
N TYR A 31 15.43 1.87 -19.61
CA TYR A 31 16.27 1.49 -18.47
C TYR A 31 16.64 0.01 -18.43
N PHE A 32 15.78 -0.88 -18.98
CA PHE A 32 16.00 -2.32 -18.93
C PHE A 32 16.34 -2.93 -20.29
N ARG A 33 16.09 -2.18 -21.39
CA ARG A 33 16.33 -2.61 -22.79
C ARG A 33 15.68 -3.98 -23.12
N ALA A 34 14.60 -4.29 -22.43
CA ALA A 34 13.83 -5.51 -22.58
C ALA A 34 12.36 -5.19 -22.30
N ASP A 35 11.45 -6.01 -22.83
CA ASP A 35 10.05 -5.97 -22.43
C ASP A 35 9.90 -6.71 -21.10
N ILE A 36 9.36 -6.04 -20.09
CA ILE A 36 9.05 -6.64 -18.80
C ILE A 36 7.63 -7.22 -18.90
N PRO A 37 7.44 -8.55 -18.81
CA PRO A 37 6.18 -9.23 -19.11
C PRO A 37 5.19 -9.17 -17.94
N VAL A 38 5.16 -8.05 -17.21
CA VAL A 38 4.31 -7.83 -16.04
C VAL A 38 3.42 -6.64 -16.31
N ALA A 39 2.10 -6.85 -16.23
CA ALA A 39 1.14 -5.78 -16.46
C ALA A 39 1.25 -4.72 -15.36
N VAL A 40 1.31 -3.45 -15.76
CA VAL A 40 1.28 -2.29 -14.84
C VAL A 40 -0.11 -1.69 -14.87
N ARG A 41 -0.75 -1.54 -13.71
CA ARG A 41 -2.13 -1.05 -13.59
C ARG A 41 -2.27 -0.06 -12.45
N TRP A 42 -3.28 0.79 -12.52
CA TRP A 42 -3.69 1.58 -11.37
C TRP A 42 -4.38 0.68 -10.33
N GLY A 43 -4.07 0.89 -9.06
CA GLY A 43 -4.65 0.12 -7.96
C GLY A 43 -4.24 0.67 -6.60
N ILE A 44 -4.63 0.00 -5.52
CA ILE A 44 -4.09 0.26 -4.19
C ILE A 44 -3.13 -0.88 -3.87
N PRO A 45 -1.82 -0.60 -3.72
CA PRO A 45 -0.82 -1.58 -3.32
C PRO A 45 -1.15 -2.27 -1.98
N SER A 46 -1.02 -3.60 -1.95
CA SER A 46 -1.27 -4.43 -0.76
C SER A 46 -0.27 -4.20 0.38
N ALA A 47 0.91 -3.67 0.09
CA ALA A 47 1.95 -3.31 1.06
C ALA A 47 1.64 -2.01 1.83
N SER A 48 0.38 -1.53 1.77
CA SER A 48 -0.07 -0.42 2.60
C SER A 48 -0.08 -0.84 4.06
N GLU A 49 0.89 -0.38 4.83
CA GLU A 49 0.98 -0.67 6.25
C GLU A 49 0.11 0.32 7.04
N ALA A 50 -0.72 -0.22 7.94
CA ALA A 50 -1.37 0.58 8.95
C ALA A 50 -0.42 0.75 10.13
N ASP A 51 -0.35 1.97 10.66
CA ASP A 51 0.32 2.25 11.95
C ASP A 51 -0.04 1.19 13.00
N GLU A 52 0.89 0.91 13.92
CA GLU A 52 0.50 0.23 15.15
C GLU A 52 -0.67 0.98 15.80
N PRO A 53 -1.70 0.24 16.22
CA PRO A 53 -2.88 0.89 16.70
C PRO A 53 -2.55 1.72 17.94
N ARG A 54 -2.84 3.02 17.89
CA ARG A 54 -2.80 3.87 19.08
C ARG A 54 -4.00 3.50 19.94
N LEU A 55 -3.85 3.48 21.25
CA LEU A 55 -4.98 3.35 22.17
C LEU A 55 -5.78 4.66 22.14
N ASP A 56 -6.62 4.85 21.12
CA ASP A 56 -7.68 5.85 21.16
C ASP A 56 -8.93 5.22 21.77
N VAL A 57 -9.21 5.58 23.02
CA VAL A 57 -10.34 5.07 23.81
C VAL A 57 -11.55 5.99 23.69
N GLY A 58 -11.50 7.01 22.82
CA GLY A 58 -12.53 8.03 22.69
C GLY A 58 -13.92 7.46 22.41
N ASN A 59 -14.82 7.59 23.40
CA ASN A 59 -16.26 7.26 23.38
C ASN A 59 -16.67 5.76 23.36
N LEU A 60 -15.79 4.83 23.75
CA LEU A 60 -16.21 3.44 23.95
C LEU A 60 -16.97 3.25 25.27
N SER A 61 -18.01 2.41 25.26
CA SER A 61 -18.66 1.99 26.51
C SER A 61 -17.70 1.12 27.34
N PRO A 62 -17.86 1.05 28.68
CA PRO A 62 -17.01 0.21 29.53
C PRO A 62 -16.95 -1.26 29.10
N THR A 63 -18.04 -1.78 28.52
CA THR A 63 -18.10 -3.13 27.97
C THR A 63 -17.22 -3.28 26.74
N LEU A 64 -17.28 -2.32 25.81
CA LEU A 64 -16.43 -2.33 24.61
C LEU A 64 -14.97 -2.10 24.97
N GLN A 65 -14.66 -1.28 25.97
CA GLN A 65 -13.29 -1.09 26.43
C GLN A 65 -12.68 -2.41 26.95
N LYS A 66 -13.42 -3.17 27.77
CA LYS A 66 -12.99 -4.51 28.23
C LYS A 66 -12.83 -5.50 27.08
N SER A 67 -13.74 -5.47 26.09
CA SER A 67 -13.63 -6.33 24.90
C SER A 67 -12.40 -6.00 24.06
N LEU A 68 -12.05 -4.71 23.93
CA LEU A 68 -10.86 -4.27 23.20
C LEU A 68 -9.57 -4.68 23.93
N GLU A 69 -9.51 -4.53 25.26
CA GLU A 69 -8.39 -4.99 26.08
C GLU A 69 -8.19 -6.51 25.96
N ALA A 70 -9.28 -7.29 26.02
CA ALA A 70 -9.23 -8.74 25.85
C ALA A 70 -8.74 -9.14 24.44
N ALA A 71 -9.19 -8.43 23.41
CA ALA A 71 -8.72 -8.66 22.04
C ALA A 71 -7.21 -8.44 21.89
N ILE A 72 -6.70 -7.33 22.44
CA ILE A 72 -5.27 -7.00 22.43
C ILE A 72 -4.47 -8.09 23.13
N TYR A 73 -4.93 -8.53 24.31
CA TYR A 73 -4.26 -9.58 25.07
C TYR A 73 -4.20 -10.91 24.31
N SER A 74 -5.32 -11.34 23.72
CA SER A 74 -5.35 -12.56 22.89
C SER A 74 -4.45 -12.45 21.66
N PHE A 75 -4.40 -11.28 21.01
CA PHE A 75 -3.48 -11.07 19.89
C PHE A 75 -2.02 -11.25 20.30
N HIS A 76 -1.59 -10.65 21.40
CA HIS A 76 -0.20 -10.77 21.89
C HIS A 76 0.15 -12.19 22.36
N ARG A 77 -0.82 -12.98 22.78
CA ARG A 77 -0.64 -14.39 23.15
C ARG A 77 -0.67 -15.36 21.96
N GLY A 78 -0.86 -14.87 20.74
CA GLY A 78 -0.99 -15.70 19.54
C GLY A 78 -2.35 -16.39 19.40
N GLU A 79 -3.33 -16.01 20.21
CA GLU A 79 -4.71 -16.52 20.19
C GLU A 79 -5.51 -15.78 19.10
N TYR A 80 -5.04 -15.85 17.85
CA TYR A 80 -5.52 -14.98 16.78
C TYR A 80 -7.00 -15.20 16.42
N GLU A 81 -7.52 -16.43 16.51
CA GLU A 81 -8.97 -16.65 16.29
C GLU A 81 -9.83 -15.99 17.38
N ASN A 82 -9.36 -16.00 18.63
CA ASN A 82 -10.08 -15.30 19.70
C ASN A 82 -10.01 -13.78 19.52
N ALA A 83 -8.83 -13.27 19.16
CA ALA A 83 -8.67 -11.85 18.83
C ALA A 83 -9.59 -11.43 17.68
N ARG A 84 -9.72 -12.27 16.62
CA ARG A 84 -10.62 -12.01 15.49
C ARG A 84 -12.07 -11.86 15.95
N VAL A 85 -12.57 -12.79 16.76
CA VAL A 85 -13.96 -12.73 17.27
C VAL A 85 -14.19 -11.48 18.10
N LEU A 86 -13.27 -11.15 19.01
CA LEU A 86 -13.38 -10.00 19.89
C LEU A 86 -13.30 -8.65 19.15
N LEU A 87 -12.56 -8.58 18.04
CA LEU A 87 -12.35 -7.36 17.26
C LEU A 87 -13.45 -7.09 16.22
N LEU A 88 -14.19 -8.11 15.80
CA LEU A 88 -15.22 -7.97 14.76
C LEU A 88 -16.27 -6.86 15.05
N PRO A 89 -16.83 -6.72 16.27
CA PRO A 89 -17.80 -5.67 16.57
C PRO A 89 -17.23 -4.25 16.38
N PHE A 90 -15.93 -4.06 16.58
CA PHE A 90 -15.27 -2.77 16.42
C PHE A 90 -15.14 -2.35 14.95
N VAL A 91 -15.10 -3.32 14.04
CA VAL A 91 -15.13 -3.09 12.60
C VAL A 91 -16.48 -2.52 12.18
N GLU A 92 -17.58 -3.05 12.72
CA GLU A 92 -18.94 -2.55 12.47
C GLU A 92 -19.14 -1.14 13.03
N LEU A 93 -18.55 -0.87 14.20
CA LEU A 93 -18.52 0.46 14.84
C LEU A 93 -17.55 1.44 14.15
N LYS A 94 -16.79 0.99 13.14
CA LYS A 94 -15.76 1.77 12.46
C LYS A 94 -14.72 2.36 13.41
N HIS A 95 -14.43 1.67 14.51
CA HIS A 95 -13.41 2.09 15.45
C HIS A 95 -12.03 1.87 14.82
N LEU A 96 -11.33 2.96 14.52
CA LEU A 96 -10.16 2.95 13.64
C LEU A 96 -9.08 1.96 14.10
N GLU A 97 -8.67 2.07 15.36
CA GLU A 97 -7.49 1.37 15.87
C GLU A 97 -7.72 -0.14 16.07
N ALA A 98 -8.88 -0.49 16.63
CA ALA A 98 -9.35 -1.87 16.70
C ALA A 98 -9.53 -2.51 15.30
N SER A 99 -9.97 -1.73 14.31
CA SER A 99 -10.11 -2.24 12.93
C SER A 99 -8.74 -2.50 12.27
N LYS A 100 -7.71 -1.70 12.57
CA LYS A 100 -6.32 -1.98 12.14
C LYS A 100 -5.80 -3.28 12.77
N LEU A 101 -6.03 -3.48 14.08
CA LEU A 101 -5.65 -4.71 14.77
C LEU A 101 -6.38 -5.94 14.21
N TYR A 102 -7.63 -5.77 13.77
CA TYR A 102 -8.39 -6.82 13.11
C TYR A 102 -7.75 -7.27 11.80
N VAL A 103 -7.31 -6.33 10.96
CA VAL A 103 -6.60 -6.65 9.71
C VAL A 103 -5.31 -7.42 10.00
N LYS A 104 -4.49 -6.96 10.97
CA LYS A 104 -3.27 -7.68 11.39
C LYS A 104 -3.58 -9.08 11.89
N THR A 105 -4.70 -9.26 12.61
CA THR A 105 -5.15 -10.57 13.08
C THR A 105 -5.48 -11.51 11.91
N LEU A 106 -6.20 -11.03 10.90
CA LEU A 106 -6.51 -11.82 9.70
C LEU A 106 -5.25 -12.20 8.91
N GLN A 107 -4.26 -11.31 8.84
CA GLN A 107 -2.97 -11.59 8.22
C GLN A 107 -2.21 -12.72 8.96
N LYS A 108 -2.18 -12.68 10.31
CA LYS A 108 -1.58 -13.75 11.13
C LYS A 108 -2.29 -15.10 10.96
N LEU A 109 -3.61 -15.07 10.75
CA LEU A 109 -4.41 -16.26 10.44
C LEU A 109 -4.29 -16.73 8.98
N ARG A 110 -3.64 -15.95 8.10
CA ARG A 110 -3.63 -16.17 6.64
C ARG A 110 -5.04 -16.31 6.06
N SER A 111 -5.98 -15.51 6.56
CA SER A 111 -7.38 -15.55 6.12
C SER A 111 -7.46 -15.16 4.63
N PRO A 112 -8.10 -15.94 3.75
CA PRO A 112 -8.08 -15.70 2.31
C PRO A 112 -8.77 -14.40 1.86
N ASP A 113 -9.56 -13.78 2.74
CA ASP A 113 -10.32 -12.55 2.53
C ASP A 113 -9.70 -11.34 3.25
N TRP A 114 -8.51 -11.48 3.83
CA TRP A 114 -7.86 -10.42 4.62
C TRP A 114 -7.72 -9.13 3.82
N ASP A 115 -7.41 -9.24 2.53
CA ASP A 115 -7.21 -8.10 1.62
C ASP A 115 -8.54 -7.40 1.30
N VAL A 116 -9.63 -8.15 1.14
CA VAL A 116 -10.98 -7.61 0.93
C VAL A 116 -11.43 -6.83 2.17
N VAL A 117 -11.19 -7.39 3.36
CA VAL A 117 -11.52 -6.76 4.64
C VAL A 117 -10.63 -5.54 4.88
N ALA A 118 -9.33 -5.63 4.62
CA ALA A 118 -8.40 -4.50 4.70
C ALA A 118 -8.87 -3.37 3.78
N LYS A 119 -9.20 -3.66 2.52
CA LYS A 119 -9.78 -2.69 1.58
C LYS A 119 -11.09 -2.09 2.08
N ARG A 120 -11.90 -2.81 2.87
CA ARG A 120 -13.16 -2.30 3.44
C ARG A 120 -12.92 -1.38 4.65
N ILE A 121 -11.98 -1.75 5.52
CA ILE A 121 -11.66 -1.04 6.76
C ILE A 121 -10.83 0.22 6.48
N ASN A 122 -9.83 0.11 5.61
CA ASN A 122 -8.93 1.17 5.23
C ASN A 122 -9.60 2.26 4.36
N ARG A 123 -10.85 2.04 3.92
CA ARG A 123 -11.69 3.07 3.25
C ARG A 123 -12.02 4.28 4.13
N VAL A 124 -11.86 4.18 5.45
CA VAL A 124 -12.33 5.20 6.41
C VAL A 124 -11.24 6.20 6.80
N SER A 125 -9.95 5.93 6.55
CA SER A 125 -8.87 6.86 6.90
C SER A 125 -7.82 6.93 5.81
N THR A 126 -7.85 8.01 5.04
CA THR A 126 -6.72 8.49 4.22
C THR A 126 -5.59 9.06 5.07
N ASP A 127 -5.74 9.09 6.39
CA ASP A 127 -4.89 9.87 7.30
C ASP A 127 -3.89 9.00 8.07
N SER A 128 -3.92 7.67 7.93
CA SER A 128 -3.10 6.76 8.77
C SER A 128 -2.61 5.47 8.11
N LEU A 129 -2.42 5.50 6.79
CA LEU A 129 -1.80 4.40 6.05
C LEU A 129 -0.51 4.91 5.41
N PHE A 130 0.60 4.24 5.72
CA PHE A 130 1.80 4.30 4.91
C PHE A 130 1.49 3.57 3.61
N VAL A 131 1.09 4.33 2.59
CA VAL A 131 0.71 3.75 1.30
C VAL A 131 1.94 3.75 0.41
N PRO A 132 2.49 2.60 0.00
CA PRO A 132 3.55 2.60 -0.97
C PRO A 132 3.00 3.09 -2.31
N ALA A 133 3.85 3.79 -3.05
CA ALA A 133 3.48 4.36 -4.33
C ALA A 133 3.22 3.29 -5.41
N GLY A 134 3.79 2.10 -5.23
CA GLY A 134 3.54 0.92 -6.04
C GLY A 134 3.82 -0.38 -5.27
N SER A 135 3.43 -1.51 -5.86
CA SER A 135 3.85 -2.83 -5.42
C SER A 135 3.70 -3.88 -6.52
N THR A 136 4.54 -4.90 -6.45
CA THR A 136 4.39 -6.13 -7.24
C THR A 136 3.52 -7.13 -6.47
N GLU A 137 2.38 -7.51 -7.04
CA GLU A 137 1.43 -8.46 -6.47
C GLU A 137 1.28 -9.71 -7.33
N VAL A 138 0.80 -10.81 -6.74
CA VAL A 138 0.30 -11.98 -7.46
C VAL A 138 -1.23 -11.98 -7.35
N ARG A 139 -1.93 -11.87 -8.49
CA ARG A 139 -3.39 -11.93 -8.59
C ARG A 139 -3.80 -13.01 -9.56
N ASP A 140 -4.68 -13.91 -9.12
CA ASP A 140 -5.15 -15.05 -9.92
C ASP A 140 -4.01 -15.91 -10.51
N GLY A 141 -2.88 -15.99 -9.81
CA GLY A 141 -1.68 -16.71 -10.23
C GLY A 141 -0.74 -15.92 -11.16
N GLU A 142 -1.10 -14.69 -11.55
CA GLU A 142 -0.29 -13.83 -12.41
C GLU A 142 0.36 -12.68 -11.63
N LYS A 143 1.61 -12.35 -11.96
CA LYS A 143 2.26 -11.16 -11.41
C LYS A 143 1.68 -9.90 -12.06
N VAL A 144 1.35 -8.91 -11.24
CA VAL A 144 0.89 -7.59 -11.66
C VAL A 144 1.59 -6.52 -10.83
N ILE A 145 1.94 -5.41 -11.46
CA ILE A 145 2.42 -4.22 -10.76
C ILE A 145 1.25 -3.27 -10.60
N LEU A 146 1.01 -2.85 -9.36
CA LEU A 146 0.04 -1.81 -9.05
C LEU A 146 0.77 -0.51 -8.77
N VAL A 147 0.29 0.56 -9.39
CA VAL A 147 0.69 1.93 -9.09
C VAL A 147 -0.48 2.59 -8.36
N HIS A 148 -0.19 3.29 -7.26
CA HIS A 148 -1.23 3.87 -6.43
C HIS A 148 -2.07 4.88 -7.21
N GLN A 149 -3.38 4.65 -7.28
CA GLN A 149 -4.33 5.49 -8.02
C GLN A 149 -4.39 6.95 -7.55
N GLY A 150 -3.94 7.24 -6.32
CA GLY A 150 -3.73 8.61 -5.83
C GLY A 150 -2.64 9.39 -6.57
N LEU A 151 -1.84 8.76 -7.43
CA LEU A 151 -0.91 9.46 -8.32
C LEU A 151 -1.56 9.87 -9.66
N SER A 152 -2.72 9.33 -10.00
CA SER A 152 -3.42 9.63 -11.26
C SER A 152 -3.89 11.09 -11.34
N ALA A 153 -4.06 11.60 -12.55
CA ALA A 153 -4.58 12.96 -12.77
C ALA A 153 -6.10 13.03 -12.59
N SER A 154 -6.81 11.97 -12.96
CA SER A 154 -8.26 11.91 -12.91
C SER A 154 -8.84 11.72 -11.51
N LEU A 155 -8.10 11.09 -10.58
CA LEU A 155 -8.59 10.81 -9.23
C LEU A 155 -7.71 11.34 -8.10
N GLY A 156 -6.42 11.53 -8.37
CA GLY A 156 -5.42 11.74 -7.36
C GLY A 156 -4.83 13.14 -7.35
N HIS A 157 -3.57 13.20 -6.93
CA HIS A 157 -2.79 14.43 -6.84
C HIS A 157 -2.20 14.88 -8.18
N SER A 158 -2.58 14.23 -9.30
CA SER A 158 -2.01 14.52 -10.62
C SER A 158 -0.49 14.52 -10.60
N ALA A 159 0.09 13.38 -10.18
CA ALA A 159 1.52 13.26 -9.99
C ALA A 159 2.28 13.61 -11.29
N PRO A 160 3.40 14.34 -11.21
CA PRO A 160 4.26 14.56 -12.37
C PRO A 160 4.66 13.23 -13.01
N SER A 161 4.79 13.20 -14.34
CA SER A 161 5.18 11.98 -15.06
C SER A 161 6.49 11.37 -14.57
N CYS A 162 7.43 12.20 -14.08
CA CYS A 162 8.68 11.72 -13.48
C CYS A 162 8.46 10.86 -12.23
N VAL A 163 7.44 11.17 -11.42
CA VAL A 163 7.08 10.40 -10.23
C VAL A 163 6.54 9.04 -10.63
N VAL A 164 5.58 9.00 -11.56
CA VAL A 164 5.01 7.74 -12.05
C VAL A 164 6.09 6.87 -12.71
N ARG A 165 6.99 7.48 -13.49
CA ARG A 165 8.14 6.76 -14.08
C ARG A 165 9.08 6.19 -13.03
N TYR A 166 9.33 6.94 -11.96
CA TYR A 166 10.16 6.46 -10.86
C TYR A 166 9.53 5.23 -10.19
N VAL A 167 8.25 5.29 -9.85
CA VAL A 167 7.52 4.16 -9.24
C VAL A 167 7.56 2.93 -10.13
N VAL A 168 7.27 3.08 -11.43
CA VAL A 168 7.33 1.95 -12.36
C VAL A 168 8.75 1.40 -12.51
N ASN A 169 9.76 2.27 -12.56
CA ASN A 169 11.15 1.83 -12.61
C ASN A 169 11.56 1.03 -11.37
N HIS A 170 11.14 1.48 -10.20
CA HIS A 170 11.37 0.82 -8.92
C HIS A 170 10.75 -0.59 -8.89
N GLU A 171 9.48 -0.72 -9.28
CA GLU A 171 8.82 -2.03 -9.36
C GLU A 171 9.45 -2.95 -10.41
N PHE A 172 9.90 -2.39 -11.53
CA PHE A 172 10.64 -3.13 -12.54
C PHE A 172 11.99 -3.64 -12.03
N LEU A 173 12.65 -2.94 -11.10
CA LEU A 173 13.86 -3.45 -10.47
C LEU A 173 13.58 -4.69 -9.63
N HIS A 174 12.45 -4.77 -8.93
CA HIS A 174 12.06 -5.97 -8.19
C HIS A 174 11.90 -7.17 -9.12
N ILE A 175 11.26 -6.96 -10.28
CA ILE A 175 11.10 -8.01 -11.31
C ILE A 175 12.46 -8.39 -11.91
N HIS A 176 13.27 -7.40 -12.29
CA HIS A 176 14.53 -7.61 -12.99
C HIS A 176 15.58 -8.30 -12.12
N LEU A 177 15.68 -7.92 -10.85
CA LEU A 177 16.62 -8.47 -9.88
C LEU A 177 16.07 -9.66 -9.09
N GLN A 178 14.79 -9.99 -9.29
CA GLN A 178 14.10 -11.11 -8.64
C GLN A 178 14.19 -11.06 -7.11
N THR A 179 14.00 -9.87 -6.53
CA THR A 179 13.98 -9.67 -5.08
C THR A 179 12.72 -10.29 -4.47
N ASP A 180 12.76 -10.58 -3.17
CA ASP A 180 11.64 -11.15 -2.42
C ASP A 180 11.26 -10.27 -1.22
N ALA A 181 10.30 -10.73 -0.42
CA ALA A 181 9.78 -9.96 0.71
C ALA A 181 10.72 -9.95 1.94
N GLU A 182 11.68 -10.87 2.02
CA GLU A 182 12.61 -10.96 3.16
C GLU A 182 13.81 -10.01 2.97
N ASP A 183 14.24 -9.79 1.72
CA ASP A 183 15.18 -8.73 1.34
C ASP A 183 14.68 -8.02 0.06
N PRO A 184 13.72 -7.08 0.19
CA PRO A 184 13.13 -6.39 -0.97
C PRO A 184 14.12 -5.45 -1.64
N HIS A 185 15.10 -4.92 -0.91
CA HIS A 185 16.01 -3.87 -1.36
C HIS A 185 17.49 -4.23 -1.09
N PRO A 186 18.02 -5.28 -1.72
CA PRO A 186 19.42 -5.66 -1.57
C PRO A 186 20.36 -4.55 -2.09
N PRO A 187 21.66 -4.56 -1.72
CA PRO A 187 22.59 -3.50 -2.11
C PRO A 187 22.65 -3.19 -3.61
N LEU A 188 22.49 -4.21 -4.47
CA LEU A 188 22.46 -4.02 -5.92
C LEU A 188 21.20 -3.26 -6.37
N PHE A 189 20.04 -3.60 -5.81
CA PHE A 189 18.78 -2.89 -6.05
C PHE A 189 18.96 -1.41 -5.72
N ARG A 190 19.44 -1.11 -4.50
CA ARG A 190 19.61 0.27 -4.03
C ARG A 190 20.58 1.08 -4.91
N ARG A 191 21.59 0.42 -5.49
CA ARG A 191 22.51 1.07 -6.44
C ARG A 191 21.80 1.43 -7.75
N PHE A 192 21.03 0.51 -8.33
CA PHE A 192 20.28 0.79 -9.56
C PHE A 192 19.18 1.83 -9.35
N ASP A 193 18.42 1.75 -8.25
CA ASP A 193 17.39 2.73 -7.89
C ASP A 193 17.99 4.14 -7.78
N LYS A 194 19.18 4.28 -7.16
CA LYS A 194 19.94 5.54 -7.07
C LYS A 194 20.36 6.13 -8.41
N CYS A 195 20.49 5.30 -9.46
CA CYS A 195 20.86 5.77 -10.80
C CYS A 195 19.70 6.39 -11.59
N PHE A 196 18.46 6.33 -11.08
CA PHE A 196 17.33 6.94 -11.78
C PHE A 196 17.48 8.48 -11.85
N PRO A 197 17.51 9.11 -13.06
CA PRO A 197 17.90 10.51 -13.23
C PRO A 197 17.08 11.55 -12.45
N GLN A 198 15.85 11.22 -12.07
CA GLN A 198 14.92 12.11 -11.38
C GLN A 198 14.51 11.58 -10.01
N ARG A 199 15.30 10.67 -9.43
CA ARG A 199 14.99 9.99 -8.16
C ARG A 199 14.72 10.98 -7.05
N THR A 200 15.68 11.86 -6.78
CA THR A 200 15.59 12.83 -5.66
C THR A 200 14.33 13.70 -5.75
N ARG A 201 13.98 14.16 -6.95
CA ARG A 201 12.75 14.94 -7.17
C ARG A 201 11.50 14.10 -6.94
N SER A 202 11.51 12.85 -7.41
CA SER A 202 10.36 11.95 -7.33
C SER A 202 10.09 11.50 -5.90
N ILE A 203 11.14 11.09 -5.17
CA ILE A 203 11.10 10.74 -3.75
C ILE A 203 10.58 11.91 -2.90
N LYS A 204 11.14 13.12 -3.07
CA LYS A 204 10.68 14.30 -2.33
C LYS A 204 9.20 14.59 -2.58
N TRP A 205 8.74 14.40 -3.82
CA TRP A 205 7.32 14.57 -4.14
C TRP A 205 6.47 13.50 -3.44
N LEU A 206 6.87 12.22 -3.49
CA LEU A 206 6.16 11.12 -2.84
C LEU A 206 6.04 11.32 -1.33
N GLN A 207 7.14 11.65 -0.67
CA GLN A 207 7.18 11.95 0.77
C GLN A 207 6.27 13.14 1.13
N ALA A 208 6.28 14.21 0.34
CA ALA A 208 5.41 15.37 0.55
C ALA A 208 3.91 15.05 0.39
N HIS A 209 3.56 13.95 -0.25
CA HIS A 209 2.18 13.48 -0.44
C HIS A 209 1.86 12.22 0.37
N GLY A 210 2.69 11.88 1.36
CA GLY A 210 2.41 10.80 2.32
C GLY A 210 2.64 9.38 1.80
N PHE A 211 3.36 9.21 0.69
CA PHE A 211 3.75 7.89 0.19
C PHE A 211 5.07 7.44 0.82
N THR A 212 5.16 6.16 1.19
CA THR A 212 6.44 5.57 1.62
C THR A 212 7.38 5.39 0.46
N THR A 213 8.66 5.39 0.79
CA THR A 213 9.75 5.27 -0.15
C THR A 213 10.85 4.38 0.40
N ILE A 214 11.73 3.90 -0.48
CA ILE A 214 12.93 3.12 -0.11
C ILE A 214 13.87 3.84 0.87
N ASP A 215 13.78 5.17 0.99
CA ASP A 215 14.59 5.95 1.92
C ASP A 215 14.03 5.92 3.35
N ASP A 216 12.83 5.37 3.54
CA ASP A 216 12.19 5.16 4.85
C ASP A 216 12.53 3.79 5.47
N ASP A 217 13.14 2.88 4.69
CA ASP A 217 13.60 1.56 5.18
C ASP A 217 14.90 1.71 6.00
N PRO A 218 14.95 1.17 7.24
CA PRO A 218 16.19 1.15 8.02
C PRO A 218 17.28 0.31 7.31
N LEU A 219 18.54 0.75 7.48
CA LEU A 219 19.75 0.09 6.98
C LEU A 219 20.00 -1.26 7.65
#